data_AF-A0A370EM22-F1
#
_entry.id   AF-A0A370EM22-F1
#
_cell.length_a   1.000
_cell.length_b   1.000
_cell.length_c   1.000
_cell.angle_alpha   90.00
_cell.angle_beta   90.00
_cell.angle_gamma   90.00
#
_symmetry.space_group_name_H-M   'P 1'
#
loop_
_entity.id
_entity.type
_entity.pdbx_description
1 polymer ?
#
loop_
_entity_poly.entity_id
_entity_poly.type
_entity_poly.pdbx_seq_one_letter_code
_entity_poly.pdbx_strand_id
1 'polypeptide(L)'
;MKTRLFAAALLLALSLSGQAQDKYSLKVATQKMIDLTDQENYEDLIGTVYPGYFNIVTKEDYINQLQKKIEGPDYVVHRIRVEPSIDYGAVKKAEYTTFCLINYDTMLTVELKEKTAPENVPAKEAFFKKLFGTEDAYYNDSNNTVDVKKRLHIIAIADESTSNQWTFIDPSAPNAREALHEVIRKELDGEGIEEVAAPAAPQTPEQAKQAKYAEAKKAEEAKRQSVKKKS
;
A
#
# COMPACT_ATOMS: atom_id res chain seq x y z
N MET A 1 41.44 16.39 -15.94
CA MET A 1 40.33 15.63 -16.56
C MET A 1 39.89 14.42 -15.73
N LYS A 2 40.81 13.58 -15.22
CA LYS A 2 40.49 12.37 -14.42
C LYS A 2 39.64 12.62 -13.16
N THR A 3 39.88 13.72 -12.44
CA THR A 3 39.11 14.11 -11.24
C THR A 3 37.68 14.58 -11.54
N ARG A 4 37.42 15.12 -12.74
CA ARG A 4 36.07 15.56 -13.14
C ARG A 4 35.19 14.38 -13.58
N LEU A 5 35.80 13.35 -14.17
CA LEU A 5 35.12 12.08 -14.49
C LEU A 5 34.74 11.30 -13.22
N PHE A 6 35.59 11.31 -12.20
CA PHE A 6 35.30 10.67 -10.90
C PHE A 6 34.14 11.37 -10.16
N ALA A 7 34.11 12.70 -10.14
CA ALA A 7 33.02 13.45 -9.52
C ALA A 7 31.67 13.24 -10.23
N ALA A 8 31.66 13.14 -11.56
CA ALA A 8 30.45 12.86 -12.33
C ALA A 8 29.93 11.43 -12.10
N ALA A 9 30.81 10.44 -11.98
CA ALA A 9 30.44 9.06 -11.65
C ALA A 9 29.86 8.93 -10.24
N LEU A 10 30.40 9.68 -9.26
CA LEU A 10 29.91 9.69 -7.89
C LEU A 10 28.52 10.33 -7.76
N LEU A 11 28.26 11.41 -8.50
CA LEU A 11 26.94 12.06 -8.59
C LEU A 11 25.89 11.19 -9.27
N LEU A 12 26.27 10.39 -10.28
CA LEU A 12 25.38 9.40 -10.90
C LEU A 12 25.07 8.20 -9.99
N ALA A 13 26.02 7.79 -9.15
CA ALA A 13 25.79 6.69 -8.21
C ALA A 13 24.82 7.09 -7.08
N LEU A 14 24.88 8.34 -6.61
CA LEU A 14 24.02 8.84 -5.53
C LEU A 14 22.54 8.98 -5.93
N SER A 15 22.25 9.28 -7.21
CA SER A 15 20.87 9.38 -7.70
C SER A 15 20.18 8.01 -7.90
N LEU A 16 20.93 6.93 -8.06
CA LEU A 16 20.39 5.57 -8.23
C LEU A 16 20.04 4.89 -6.89
N SER A 17 20.67 5.29 -5.78
CA SER A 17 20.43 4.70 -4.45
C SER A 17 19.07 5.07 -3.83
N GLY A 18 18.43 6.16 -4.26
CA GLY A 18 17.16 6.62 -3.67
C GLY A 18 15.96 5.72 -3.96
N GLN A 19 15.96 4.96 -5.05
CA GLN A 19 14.84 4.08 -5.42
C GLN A 19 14.92 2.70 -4.77
N ALA A 20 16.12 2.20 -4.47
CA ALA A 20 16.30 0.89 -3.83
C ALA A 20 15.86 0.90 -2.36
N GLN A 21 16.05 2.03 -1.66
CA GLN A 21 15.69 2.18 -0.25
C GLN A 21 14.17 2.17 -0.03
N ASP A 22 13.41 2.73 -0.97
CA ASP A 22 11.95 2.84 -0.91
C ASP A 22 11.24 1.50 -1.15
N LYS A 23 11.71 0.71 -2.13
CA LYS A 23 11.17 -0.63 -2.41
C LYS A 23 11.54 -1.64 -1.32
N TYR A 24 12.72 -1.52 -0.72
CA TYR A 24 13.10 -2.40 0.40
C TYR A 24 12.26 -2.14 1.65
N SER A 25 12.07 -0.87 2.04
CA SER A 25 11.23 -0.53 3.19
C SER A 25 9.78 -0.96 2.97
N LEU A 26 9.27 -0.85 1.74
CA LEU A 26 7.95 -1.34 1.35
C LEU A 26 7.81 -2.83 1.63
N LYS A 27 8.77 -3.64 1.16
CA LYS A 27 8.77 -5.10 1.39
C LYS A 27 8.76 -5.46 2.87
N VAL A 28 9.59 -4.80 3.67
CA VAL A 28 9.65 -5.03 5.13
C VAL A 28 8.31 -4.69 5.78
N ALA A 29 7.70 -3.55 5.42
CA ALA A 29 6.40 -3.14 5.96
C ALA A 29 5.28 -4.08 5.52
N THR A 30 5.28 -4.55 4.26
CA THR A 30 4.31 -5.53 3.75
C THR A 30 4.41 -6.83 4.53
N GLN A 31 5.62 -7.35 4.73
CA GLN A 31 5.82 -8.59 5.48
C GLN A 31 5.32 -8.44 6.91
N LYS A 32 5.61 -7.31 7.57
CA LYS A 32 5.12 -7.04 8.93
C LYS A 32 3.59 -7.06 8.97
N MET A 33 2.91 -6.41 8.02
CA MET A 33 1.45 -6.40 7.96
C MET A 33 0.86 -7.80 7.76
N ILE A 34 1.47 -8.61 6.89
CA ILE A 34 1.06 -10.01 6.66
C ILE A 34 1.27 -10.84 7.92
N ASP A 35 2.46 -10.75 8.54
CA ASP A 35 2.78 -11.51 9.75
C ASP A 35 1.84 -11.17 10.91
N LEU A 36 1.49 -9.89 11.10
CA LEU A 36 0.51 -9.46 12.10
C LEU A 36 -0.89 -9.96 11.80
N THR A 37 -1.26 -10.03 10.52
CA THR A 37 -2.56 -10.56 10.07
C THR A 37 -2.66 -12.06 10.32
N ASP A 38 -1.60 -12.82 9.99
CA ASP A 38 -1.53 -14.26 10.18
C ASP A 38 -1.45 -14.66 11.67
N GLN A 39 -0.88 -13.79 12.51
CA GLN A 39 -0.81 -13.99 13.97
C GLN A 39 -2.05 -13.51 14.70
N GLU A 40 -3.04 -12.95 13.99
CA GLU A 40 -4.25 -12.36 14.58
C GLU A 40 -3.95 -11.27 15.62
N ASN A 41 -2.80 -10.60 15.49
CA ASN A 41 -2.39 -9.53 16.39
C ASN A 41 -3.02 -8.21 15.94
N TYR A 42 -4.32 -8.07 16.19
CA TYR A 42 -5.13 -6.93 15.73
C TYR A 42 -4.71 -5.60 16.34
N GLU A 43 -4.20 -5.62 17.57
CA GLU A 43 -3.73 -4.41 18.27
C GLU A 43 -2.56 -3.77 17.52
N ASP A 44 -1.55 -4.57 17.17
CA ASP A 44 -0.40 -4.08 16.39
C ASP A 44 -0.75 -3.88 14.91
N LEU A 45 -1.68 -4.67 14.35
CA LEU A 45 -2.12 -4.55 12.96
C LEU A 45 -2.71 -3.17 12.67
N ILE A 46 -3.44 -2.57 13.62
CA ILE A 46 -3.98 -1.20 13.50
C ILE A 46 -2.87 -0.20 13.14
N GLY A 47 -1.66 -0.38 13.70
CA GLY A 47 -0.53 0.50 13.43
C GLY A 47 -0.01 0.42 11.98
N THR A 48 -0.43 -0.60 11.23
CA THR A 48 -0.12 -0.75 9.81
C THR A 48 -1.20 -0.20 8.89
N VAL A 49 -2.40 0.09 9.41
CA VAL A 49 -3.52 0.58 8.60
C VAL A 49 -3.36 2.06 8.31
N TYR A 50 -3.69 2.47 7.08
CA TYR A 50 -3.61 3.87 6.66
C TYR A 50 -4.48 4.77 7.56
N PRO A 51 -3.88 5.76 8.26
CA PRO A 51 -4.59 6.55 9.27
C PRO A 51 -5.81 7.30 8.74
N GLY A 52 -5.80 7.69 7.46
CA GLY A 52 -6.94 8.34 6.82
C GLY A 52 -8.23 7.52 6.88
N TYR A 53 -8.12 6.19 6.95
CA TYR A 53 -9.27 5.30 7.12
C TYR A 53 -9.96 5.48 8.47
N PHE A 54 -9.18 5.75 9.53
CA PHE A 54 -9.71 5.93 10.88
C PHE A 54 -10.36 7.29 11.14
N ASN A 55 -10.34 8.19 10.15
CA ASN A 55 -11.16 9.40 10.15
C ASN A 55 -12.63 9.10 9.82
N ILE A 56 -12.93 7.91 9.29
CA ILE A 56 -14.25 7.50 8.82
C ILE A 56 -14.79 6.32 9.64
N VAL A 57 -13.92 5.37 9.97
CA VAL A 57 -14.27 4.15 10.73
C VAL A 57 -13.50 4.16 12.05
N THR A 58 -14.13 3.78 13.15
CA THR A 58 -13.40 3.70 14.42
C THR A 58 -12.45 2.50 14.42
N LYS A 59 -11.35 2.58 15.19
CA LYS A 59 -10.43 1.44 15.36
C LYS A 59 -11.15 0.20 15.94
N GLU A 60 -12.10 0.43 16.84
CA GLU A 60 -12.94 -0.61 17.43
C GLU A 60 -13.82 -1.28 16.36
N ASP A 61 -14.51 -0.50 15.53
CA ASP A 61 -15.32 -1.04 14.43
C ASP A 61 -14.47 -1.83 13.42
N TYR A 62 -13.24 -1.39 13.18
CA TYR A 62 -12.30 -2.11 12.33
C TYR A 62 -11.93 -3.48 12.92
N ILE A 63 -11.55 -3.54 14.21
CA ILE A 63 -11.27 -4.82 14.89
C ILE A 63 -12.51 -5.73 14.87
N ASN A 64 -13.68 -5.17 15.21
CA ASN A 64 -14.93 -5.90 15.23
C ASN A 64 -15.27 -6.49 13.85
N GLN A 65 -14.97 -5.78 12.76
CA GLN A 65 -15.14 -6.28 11.40
C GLN A 65 -14.16 -7.41 11.06
N LEU A 66 -12.92 -7.36 11.54
CA LEU A 66 -11.96 -8.46 11.37
C LEU A 66 -12.43 -9.71 12.11
N GLN A 67 -12.86 -9.56 13.36
CA GLN A 67 -13.34 -10.68 14.20
C GLN A 67 -14.61 -11.33 13.65
N LYS A 68 -15.58 -10.54 13.17
CA LYS A 68 -16.81 -11.07 12.55
C LYS A 68 -16.56 -11.92 11.30
N LYS A 69 -15.43 -11.76 10.62
CA LYS A 69 -15.05 -12.59 9.47
C LYS A 69 -14.47 -13.94 9.89
N ILE A 70 -14.05 -14.09 11.14
CA ILE A 70 -13.38 -15.28 11.67
C ILE A 70 -14.41 -16.28 12.19
N GLU A 71 -15.48 -15.82 12.82
CA GLU A 71 -16.50 -16.71 13.36
C GLU A 71 -17.89 -16.39 12.81
N GLY A 72 -18.47 -17.37 12.10
CA GLY A 72 -19.85 -17.34 11.65
C GLY A 72 -20.74 -18.26 12.49
N PRO A 73 -22.07 -18.24 12.26
CA PRO A 73 -23.01 -19.13 12.95
C PRO A 73 -22.62 -20.61 12.81
N ASP A 74 -22.22 -21.03 11.60
CA ASP A 74 -22.01 -22.44 11.24
C ASP A 74 -20.56 -22.78 10.91
N TYR A 75 -19.63 -21.85 11.07
CA TYR A 75 -18.23 -22.03 10.68
C TYR A 75 -17.26 -21.18 11.51
N VAL A 76 -16.00 -21.61 11.51
CA VAL A 76 -14.85 -20.87 12.04
C VAL A 76 -13.79 -20.80 10.94
N VAL A 77 -13.14 -19.65 10.76
CA VAL A 77 -12.12 -19.42 9.75
C VAL A 77 -10.76 -19.38 10.43
N HIS A 78 -9.86 -20.24 9.99
CA HIS A 78 -8.48 -20.28 10.41
C HIS A 78 -7.59 -19.75 9.30
N ARG A 79 -6.66 -18.86 9.62
CA ARG A 79 -5.62 -18.43 8.67
C ARG A 79 -4.54 -19.50 8.59
N ILE A 80 -4.16 -19.85 7.37
CA ILE A 80 -3.01 -20.74 7.15
C ILE A 80 -1.83 -19.86 6.76
N ARG A 81 -0.78 -19.87 7.59
CA ARG A 81 0.47 -19.22 7.22
C ARG A 81 1.08 -19.94 6.03
N VAL A 82 1.17 -19.23 4.92
CA VAL A 82 1.88 -19.65 3.71
C VAL A 82 2.81 -18.53 3.30
N GLU A 83 3.96 -18.86 2.71
CA GLU A 83 4.81 -17.83 2.12
C GLU A 83 4.05 -17.19 0.95
N PRO A 84 3.69 -15.91 1.03
CA PRO A 84 2.82 -15.29 0.04
C PRO A 84 3.59 -15.00 -1.26
N SER A 85 2.98 -15.26 -2.40
CA SER A 85 3.50 -14.76 -3.69
C SER A 85 3.09 -13.29 -3.85
N ILE A 86 4.02 -12.38 -3.55
CA ILE A 86 3.77 -10.93 -3.54
C ILE A 86 4.20 -10.28 -4.86
N ASP A 87 3.25 -9.62 -5.54
CA ASP A 87 3.51 -8.71 -6.65
C ASP A 87 3.46 -7.27 -6.17
N TYR A 88 4.49 -6.50 -6.52
CA TYR A 88 4.55 -5.06 -6.29
C TYR A 88 4.40 -4.33 -7.62
N GLY A 89 3.44 -3.40 -7.67
CA GLY A 89 3.34 -2.43 -8.74
C GLY A 89 4.52 -1.45 -8.75
N ALA A 90 4.47 -0.50 -9.68
CA ALA A 90 5.38 0.64 -9.64
C ALA A 90 5.09 1.50 -8.40
N VAL A 91 6.13 1.94 -7.71
CA VAL A 91 5.98 2.98 -6.69
C VAL A 91 5.74 4.29 -7.41
N LYS A 92 4.59 4.91 -7.14
CA LYS A 92 4.17 6.17 -7.74
C LYS A 92 4.29 7.29 -6.71
N LYS A 93 4.76 8.44 -7.17
CA LYS A 93 4.86 9.66 -6.37
C LYS A 93 3.97 10.73 -6.99
N ALA A 94 3.10 11.31 -6.18
CA ALA A 94 2.24 12.40 -6.57
C ALA A 94 2.17 13.41 -5.43
N GLU A 95 2.62 14.63 -5.69
CA GLU A 95 2.75 15.71 -4.71
C GLU A 95 3.42 15.26 -3.39
N TYR A 96 2.62 15.01 -2.35
CA TYR A 96 3.02 14.66 -0.99
C TYR A 96 2.70 13.20 -0.61
N THR A 97 2.26 12.41 -1.59
CA THR A 97 1.85 11.02 -1.39
C THR A 97 2.69 10.10 -2.27
N THR A 98 3.26 9.08 -1.65
CA THR A 98 3.88 7.95 -2.33
C THR A 98 2.99 6.73 -2.12
N PHE A 99 2.71 5.98 -3.18
CA PHE A 99 1.87 4.80 -3.06
C PHE A 99 2.29 3.67 -4.00
N CYS A 100 1.89 2.45 -3.66
CA CYS A 100 2.15 1.25 -4.44
C CYS A 100 0.98 0.28 -4.33
N LEU A 101 0.56 -0.28 -5.47
CA LEU A 101 -0.42 -1.37 -5.49
C LEU A 101 0.30 -2.69 -5.23
N ILE A 102 -0.21 -3.47 -4.29
CA ILE A 102 0.35 -4.76 -3.88
C ILE A 102 -0.71 -5.83 -4.05
N ASN A 103 -0.31 -6.96 -4.64
CA ASN A 103 -1.13 -8.15 -4.68
C ASN A 103 -0.39 -9.29 -3.99
N TYR A 104 -1.07 -10.06 -3.15
CA TYR A 104 -0.45 -11.24 -2.56
C TYR A 104 -1.45 -12.35 -2.30
N ASP A 105 -0.98 -13.59 -2.34
CA ASP A 105 -1.80 -14.76 -2.04
C ASP A 105 -1.92 -14.98 -0.54
N THR A 106 -3.11 -15.37 -0.10
CA THR A 106 -3.40 -15.84 1.25
C THR A 106 -4.19 -17.13 1.18
N MET A 107 -4.09 -17.94 2.24
CA MET A 107 -4.84 -19.17 2.41
C MET A 107 -5.61 -19.17 3.72
N LEU A 108 -6.84 -19.65 3.66
CA LEU A 108 -7.73 -19.82 4.80
C LEU A 108 -8.26 -21.26 4.79
N THR A 109 -8.47 -21.83 5.97
CA THR A 109 -9.25 -23.04 6.15
C THR A 109 -10.50 -22.66 6.92
N VAL A 110 -11.67 -22.97 6.37
CA VAL A 110 -12.94 -22.80 7.06
C VAL A 110 -13.35 -24.13 7.67
N GLU A 111 -13.37 -24.22 8.98
CA GLU A 111 -13.89 -25.34 9.73
C GLU A 111 -15.42 -25.23 9.82
N LEU A 112 -16.13 -26.27 9.40
CA LEU A 112 -17.59 -26.32 9.49
C LEU A 112 -18.03 -27.02 10.77
N LYS A 113 -18.99 -26.43 11.49
CA LYS A 113 -19.51 -26.99 12.75
C LYS A 113 -20.28 -28.29 12.53
N GLU A 114 -20.88 -28.45 11.36
CA GLU A 114 -21.60 -29.66 10.96
C GLU A 114 -21.05 -30.23 9.66
N LYS A 115 -21.24 -31.54 9.47
CA LYS A 115 -20.82 -32.20 8.23
C LYS A 115 -21.71 -31.78 7.06
N THR A 116 -21.10 -31.45 5.93
CA THR A 116 -21.87 -31.09 4.73
C THR A 116 -22.30 -32.37 4.00
N ALA A 117 -23.61 -32.54 3.80
CA ALA A 117 -24.13 -33.63 2.99
C ALA A 117 -23.64 -33.52 1.53
N PRO A 118 -23.31 -34.62 0.83
CA PRO A 118 -22.72 -34.58 -0.51
C PRO A 118 -23.48 -33.71 -1.51
N GLU A 119 -24.81 -33.74 -1.48
CA GLU A 119 -25.70 -32.94 -2.33
C GLU A 119 -25.61 -31.43 -2.08
N ASN A 120 -25.16 -31.02 -0.89
CA ASN A 120 -25.05 -29.62 -0.47
C ASN A 120 -23.64 -29.05 -0.65
N VAL A 121 -22.64 -29.88 -1.00
CA VAL A 121 -21.25 -29.43 -1.21
C VAL A 121 -21.16 -28.30 -2.24
N PRO A 122 -21.78 -28.38 -3.44
CA PRO A 122 -21.67 -27.31 -4.43
C PRO A 122 -22.24 -25.97 -3.93
N ALA A 123 -23.35 -26.01 -3.18
CA ALA A 123 -23.96 -24.81 -2.61
C ALA A 123 -23.07 -24.21 -1.51
N LYS A 124 -22.41 -25.05 -0.70
CA LYS A 124 -21.49 -24.64 0.35
C LYS A 124 -20.22 -24.00 -0.24
N GLU A 125 -19.62 -24.60 -1.26
CA GLU A 125 -18.49 -24.01 -1.97
C GLU A 125 -18.86 -22.66 -2.59
N ALA A 126 -19.99 -22.57 -3.30
CA ALA A 126 -20.47 -21.32 -3.89
C ALA A 126 -20.70 -20.22 -2.86
N PHE A 127 -21.21 -20.57 -1.67
CA PHE A 127 -21.34 -19.63 -0.56
C PHE A 127 -19.98 -19.05 -0.13
N PHE A 128 -18.96 -19.88 0.07
CA PHE A 128 -17.65 -19.40 0.50
C PHE A 128 -16.89 -18.67 -0.60
N LYS A 129 -17.03 -19.09 -1.87
CA LYS A 129 -16.53 -18.33 -3.02
C LYS A 129 -17.05 -16.89 -3.01
N LYS A 130 -18.36 -16.73 -2.81
CA LYS A 130 -19.00 -15.41 -2.69
C LYS A 130 -18.56 -14.66 -1.43
N LEU A 131 -18.49 -15.34 -0.28
CA LEU A 131 -18.13 -14.72 1.00
C LEU A 131 -16.72 -14.13 0.97
N PHE A 132 -15.76 -14.89 0.41
CA PHE A 132 -14.37 -14.47 0.35
C PHE A 132 -14.03 -13.71 -0.94
N GLY A 133 -14.90 -13.72 -1.95
CA GLY A 133 -14.66 -13.08 -3.24
C GLY A 133 -13.51 -13.75 -3.99
N THR A 134 -13.57 -15.08 -4.12
CA THR A 134 -12.59 -15.91 -4.85
C THR A 134 -13.31 -17.08 -5.52
N GLU A 135 -12.73 -17.61 -6.60
CA GLU A 135 -13.21 -18.84 -7.23
C GLU A 135 -12.55 -20.10 -6.64
N ASP A 136 -11.47 -19.92 -5.90
CA ASP A 136 -10.65 -21.00 -5.33
C ASP A 136 -11.10 -21.32 -3.90
N ALA A 137 -12.31 -21.86 -3.75
CA ALA A 137 -12.79 -22.45 -2.50
C ALA A 137 -13.34 -23.86 -2.74
N TYR A 138 -12.83 -24.82 -1.98
CA TYR A 138 -13.07 -26.25 -2.21
C TYR A 138 -13.36 -26.98 -0.90
N TYR A 139 -14.40 -27.81 -0.90
CA TYR A 139 -14.73 -28.63 0.26
C TYR A 139 -13.79 -29.83 0.38
N ASN A 140 -13.33 -30.06 1.61
CA ASN A 140 -12.46 -31.15 1.99
C ASN A 140 -13.22 -32.07 2.96
N ASP A 141 -13.77 -33.17 2.44
CA ASP A 141 -14.61 -34.10 3.21
C ASP A 141 -13.84 -34.79 4.34
N SER A 142 -12.54 -35.05 4.19
CA SER A 142 -11.77 -35.76 5.22
C SER A 142 -11.64 -34.94 6.50
N ASN A 143 -11.60 -33.62 6.36
CA ASN A 143 -11.36 -32.69 7.46
C ASN A 143 -12.63 -31.90 7.84
N ASN A 144 -13.72 -32.05 7.08
CA ASN A 144 -14.91 -31.21 7.16
C ASN A 144 -14.59 -29.71 7.07
N THR A 145 -13.69 -29.35 6.15
CA THR A 145 -13.26 -27.97 5.95
C THR A 145 -13.56 -27.47 4.55
N VAL A 146 -13.50 -26.16 4.36
CA VAL A 146 -13.41 -25.54 3.03
C VAL A 146 -12.07 -24.83 2.96
N ASP A 147 -11.21 -25.28 2.05
CA ASP A 147 -9.91 -24.65 1.81
C ASP A 147 -10.11 -23.52 0.81
N VAL A 148 -9.68 -22.32 1.19
CA VAL A 148 -9.89 -21.09 0.42
C VAL A 148 -8.54 -20.48 0.08
N LYS A 149 -8.30 -20.23 -1.21
CA LYS A 149 -7.17 -19.46 -1.70
C LYS A 149 -7.69 -18.14 -2.25
N LYS A 150 -7.02 -17.04 -1.91
CA LYS A 150 -7.40 -15.72 -2.38
C LYS A 150 -6.18 -14.90 -2.68
N ARG A 151 -6.25 -14.12 -3.76
CA ARG A 151 -5.32 -13.03 -4.02
C ARG A 151 -5.90 -11.73 -3.47
N LEU A 152 -5.22 -11.15 -2.48
CA LEU A 152 -5.60 -9.89 -1.87
C LEU A 152 -4.99 -8.73 -2.66
N HIS A 153 -5.74 -7.65 -2.76
CA HIS A 153 -5.34 -6.39 -3.38
C HIS A 153 -5.23 -5.33 -2.28
N ILE A 154 -4.05 -4.75 -2.07
CA ILE A 154 -3.79 -3.78 -1.01
C ILE A 154 -3.08 -2.55 -1.61
N ILE A 155 -3.39 -1.38 -1.09
CA ILE A 155 -2.71 -0.14 -1.43
C ILE A 155 -1.78 0.21 -0.29
N ALA A 156 -0.48 0.30 -0.57
CA ALA A 156 0.50 0.88 0.36
C ALA A 156 0.57 2.39 0.14
N ILE A 157 0.53 3.16 1.22
CA ILE A 157 0.52 4.63 1.21
C ILE A 157 1.54 5.14 2.22
N ALA A 158 2.36 6.09 1.79
CA ALA A 158 3.29 6.86 2.61
C ALA A 158 3.14 8.35 2.27
N ASP A 159 2.89 9.17 3.28
CA ASP A 159 2.60 10.60 3.19
C ASP A 159 2.90 11.31 4.52
N GLU A 160 2.56 12.59 4.63
CA GLU A 160 2.79 13.36 5.87
C GLU A 160 2.07 12.76 7.09
N SER A 161 0.83 12.28 6.92
CA SER A 161 0.02 11.69 8.01
C SER A 161 0.64 10.42 8.61
N THR A 162 1.50 9.76 7.83
CA THR A 162 2.20 8.53 8.18
C THR A 162 3.67 8.76 8.50
N SER A 163 4.12 10.02 8.60
CA SER A 163 5.55 10.37 8.72
C SER A 163 6.40 9.73 7.61
N ASN A 164 5.84 9.63 6.41
CA ASN A 164 6.40 8.95 5.24
C ASN A 164 6.76 7.47 5.50
N GLN A 165 6.04 6.80 6.40
CA GLN A 165 6.15 5.36 6.62
C GLN A 165 5.04 4.63 5.86
N TRP A 166 5.33 3.42 5.38
CA TRP A 166 4.36 2.60 4.68
C TRP A 166 3.25 2.12 5.61
N THR A 167 2.03 2.44 5.22
CA THR A 167 0.78 1.93 5.80
C THR A 167 -0.11 1.39 4.69
N PHE A 168 -1.16 0.66 5.05
CA PHE A 168 -1.90 -0.18 4.13
C PHE A 168 -3.39 0.04 4.23
N ILE A 169 -4.08 -0.07 3.10
CA ILE A 169 -5.54 -0.06 3.06
C ILE A 169 -6.03 -1.10 2.05
N ASP A 170 -7.03 -1.88 2.46
CA ASP A 170 -7.79 -2.76 1.58
C ASP A 170 -8.85 -1.92 0.84
N PRO A 171 -8.73 -1.71 -0.47
CA PRO A 171 -9.68 -0.90 -1.24
C PRO A 171 -11.08 -1.54 -1.32
N SER A 172 -11.22 -2.83 -0.98
CA SER A 172 -12.52 -3.50 -0.90
C SER A 172 -13.21 -3.31 0.46
N ALA A 173 -12.52 -2.75 1.46
CA ALA A 173 -13.12 -2.48 2.76
C ALA A 173 -14.17 -1.36 2.65
N PRO A 174 -15.27 -1.44 3.43
CA PRO A 174 -16.28 -0.38 3.46
C PRO A 174 -15.63 0.97 3.78
N ASN A 175 -16.02 2.01 3.05
CA ASN A 175 -15.52 3.38 3.19
C ASN A 175 -14.02 3.59 2.86
N ALA A 176 -13.33 2.57 2.33
CA ALA A 176 -11.90 2.67 2.04
C ALA A 176 -11.61 3.72 0.96
N ARG A 177 -12.46 3.78 -0.07
CA ARG A 177 -12.29 4.69 -1.21
C ARG A 177 -12.35 6.15 -0.79
N GLU A 178 -13.24 6.49 0.14
CA GLU A 178 -13.43 7.83 0.70
C GLU A 178 -12.21 8.30 1.50
N ALA A 179 -11.45 7.37 2.07
CA ALA A 179 -10.21 7.67 2.79
C ALA A 179 -9.02 7.95 1.85
N LEU A 180 -9.10 7.56 0.58
CA LEU A 180 -7.98 7.67 -0.36
C LEU A 180 -7.79 9.10 -0.89
N HIS A 181 -6.53 9.47 -1.04
CA HIS A 181 -6.13 10.64 -1.82
C HIS A 181 -6.74 10.60 -3.22
N GLU A 182 -7.12 11.76 -3.76
CA GLU A 182 -7.72 11.87 -5.11
C GLU A 182 -6.84 11.22 -6.18
N VAL A 183 -5.52 11.41 -6.09
CA VAL A 183 -4.57 10.82 -7.03
C VAL A 183 -4.61 9.29 -7.05
N ILE A 184 -4.80 8.66 -5.90
CA ILE A 184 -4.91 7.20 -5.80
C ILE A 184 -6.26 6.76 -6.39
N ARG A 185 -7.35 7.50 -6.11
CA ARG A 185 -8.66 7.19 -6.70
C ARG A 185 -8.63 7.23 -8.23
N LYS A 186 -8.04 8.28 -8.81
CA LYS A 186 -7.86 8.43 -10.27
C LYS A 186 -7.05 7.29 -10.88
N GLU A 187 -5.98 6.88 -10.21
CA GLU A 187 -5.19 5.72 -10.65
C GLU A 187 -6.04 4.44 -10.67
N LEU A 188 -6.85 4.20 -9.63
CA LEU A 188 -7.74 3.04 -9.57
C LEU A 188 -8.85 3.10 -10.65
N ASP A 189 -9.26 4.30 -11.04
CA ASP A 189 -10.27 4.53 -12.09
C ASP A 189 -9.65 4.47 -13.51
N GLY A 190 -8.33 4.30 -13.62
CA GLY A 190 -7.61 4.24 -14.89
C GLY A 190 -7.41 5.59 -15.58
N GLU A 191 -7.61 6.70 -14.85
CA GLU A 191 -7.54 8.06 -15.40
C GLU A 191 -6.11 8.59 -15.60
N GLY A 192 -5.09 7.80 -15.26
CA GLY A 192 -3.68 8.19 -15.37
C GLY A 192 -3.28 9.24 -14.32
N ILE A 193 -1.99 9.33 -14.03
CA ILE A 193 -1.45 10.29 -13.07
C ILE A 193 -0.43 11.17 -13.77
N GLU A 194 -0.56 12.50 -13.61
CA GLU A 194 0.58 13.39 -13.85
C GLU A 194 1.63 13.11 -12.78
N GLU A 195 2.71 12.41 -13.17
CA GLU A 195 3.86 12.14 -12.31
C GLU A 195 4.50 13.48 -11.91
N VAL A 196 4.27 13.91 -10.68
CA VAL A 196 4.91 15.11 -10.14
C VAL A 196 6.34 14.70 -9.78
N ALA A 197 7.31 15.26 -10.50
CA ALA A 197 8.72 15.05 -10.20
C ALA A 197 8.97 15.23 -8.69
N ALA A 198 9.58 14.22 -8.07
CA ALA A 198 9.76 14.14 -6.62
C ALA A 198 10.23 15.50 -6.05
N PRO A 199 9.60 16.03 -4.99
CA PRO A 199 10.16 17.16 -4.29
C PRO A 199 11.56 16.75 -3.84
N ALA A 200 12.55 17.55 -4.23
CA ALA A 200 13.93 17.34 -3.83
C ALA A 200 13.97 17.16 -2.30
N ALA A 201 14.72 16.14 -1.85
CA ALA A 201 14.94 15.83 -0.43
C ALA A 201 15.08 17.11 0.41
N PRO A 202 14.62 17.13 1.68
CA PRO A 202 14.64 18.32 2.52
C PRO A 202 16.02 18.96 2.47
N GLN A 203 16.09 20.10 1.79
CA GLN A 203 17.32 20.86 1.62
C GLN A 203 17.78 21.26 3.01
N THR A 204 19.04 20.98 3.34
CA THR A 204 19.61 21.49 4.60
C THR A 204 19.37 23.00 4.67
N PRO A 205 19.30 23.61 5.87
CA PRO A 205 19.10 25.07 6.01
C PRO A 205 20.07 25.91 5.16
N GLU A 206 21.24 25.35 4.86
CA GLU A 206 22.26 25.94 4.00
C GLU A 206 21.93 25.81 2.50
N GLN A 207 21.39 24.68 2.05
CA GLN A 207 20.89 24.51 0.68
C GLN A 207 19.65 25.38 0.41
N ALA A 208 18.76 25.55 1.40
CA ALA A 208 17.61 26.46 1.30
C ALA A 208 18.04 27.94 1.19
N LYS A 209 19.13 28.34 1.87
CA LYS A 209 19.74 29.67 1.70
C LYS A 209 20.35 29.86 0.32
N GLN A 210 21.05 28.84 -0.20
CA GLN A 210 21.66 28.91 -1.54
C GLN A 210 20.60 28.94 -2.65
N ALA A 211 19.49 28.20 -2.51
CA ALA A 211 18.37 28.24 -3.44
C ALA A 211 17.71 29.62 -3.49
N LYS A 212 17.41 30.22 -2.32
CA LYS A 212 16.87 31.60 -2.24
C LYS A 212 17.81 32.64 -2.85
N TYR A 213 19.13 32.47 -2.65
CA TYR A 213 20.12 33.35 -3.26
C TYR A 213 20.18 33.22 -4.80
N ALA A 214 20.08 31.99 -5.31
CA ALA A 214 20.06 31.73 -6.74
C ALA A 214 18.79 32.27 -7.43
N GLU A 215 17.63 32.16 -6.78
CA GLU A 215 16.37 32.73 -7.27
C GLU A 215 16.39 34.26 -7.29
N ALA A 216 16.91 34.89 -6.22
CA ALA A 216 17.06 36.34 -6.17
C ALA A 216 17.96 36.86 -7.30
N LYS A 217 19.07 36.16 -7.58
CA LYS A 217 19.99 36.51 -8.66
C LYS A 217 19.36 36.34 -10.04
N LYS A 218 18.61 35.25 -10.27
CA LYS A 218 17.85 35.05 -11.52
C LYS A 218 16.79 36.13 -11.73
N ALA A 219 16.08 36.52 -10.67
CA ALA A 219 15.08 37.59 -10.75
C ALA A 219 15.72 38.95 -11.07
N GLU A 220 16.92 39.22 -10.55
CA GLU A 220 17.68 40.44 -10.85
C GLU A 220 18.19 40.44 -12.30
N GLU A 221 18.72 39.31 -12.79
CA GLU A 221 19.16 39.17 -14.18
C GLU A 221 17.99 39.29 -15.18
N ALA A 222 16.83 38.72 -14.86
CA ALA A 222 15.62 38.87 -15.67
C ALA A 222 15.14 40.33 -15.74
N LYS A 223 15.22 41.08 -14.62
CA LYS A 223 14.93 42.53 -14.60
C LYS A 223 15.94 43.32 -15.43
N ARG A 224 17.22 42.99 -15.38
CA ARG A 224 18.25 43.64 -16.21
C ARG A 224 18.05 43.38 -17.70
N GLN A 225 17.59 42.19 -18.06
CA GLN A 225 17.29 41.84 -19.46
C GLN A 225 16.00 42.50 -19.98
N SER A 226 14.99 42.69 -19.12
CA SER A 226 13.75 43.39 -19.52
C SER A 226 13.94 44.90 -19.70
N VAL A 227 14.86 45.51 -18.94
CA VAL A 227 15.26 46.92 -19.13
C VAL A 227 16.03 47.13 -20.44
N LYS A 228 16.93 46.20 -20.80
CA LYS A 228 17.68 46.26 -22.08
C LYS A 228 16.83 46.01 -23.33
N LYS A 229 15.65 45.38 -23.20
CA LYS A 229 14.70 45.18 -24.32
C LYS A 229 13.75 46.36 -24.54
N LYS A 230 13.76 47.36 -23.66
CA LYS A 230 12.90 48.56 -23.74
C LYS A 230 13.67 49.84 -24.10
N SER A 231 14.97 49.74 -24.37
CA SER A 231 15.83 50.80 -24.95
C SER A 231 16.16 50.44 -26.40
#